data_AF-A0A3E3E4K1-F1
#
_entry.id   AF-A0A3E3E4K1-F1
#
_cell.length_a   1.000
_cell.length_b   1.000
_cell.length_c   1.000
_cell.angle_alpha   90.00
_cell.angle_beta   90.00
_cell.angle_gamma   90.00
#
_symmetry.space_group_name_H-M   'P 1'
#
loop_
_entity.id
_entity.type
_entity.pdbx_description
1 polymer ?
#
loop_
_entity_poly.entity_id
_entity_poly.type
_entity_poly.pdbx_seq_one_letter_code
_entity_poly.pdbx_strand_id
1 'polypeptide(L)'
;MKVISIINEKGGVGKTTASVNISYGLVERLMNDGKRILLIDADAQGNATKFFLPEFKSITLEEFNMLEVPENCDIRSSTKFIKNSLISMLGERNDLNKLLLEGKGVIRECIHQTQYQQLDIIPSIGTELIATDKLLGASTGQRHVILKRALREIRNDYDIVIIDHAPTFNNITVNGLFCSNEIIIPLKPGGFELKGLIDTLEELFDIEDDYECEYKIRILMNMIPRGVRPAYISFINKIREFYGDTILQTTVGYQDAVASRSTMSGKLLYNSKTGVGEDYRNLVDELIKEFDNEI
;
A
#
# COMPACT_ATOMS: atom_id res chain seq x y z
N MET A 1 -18.11 1.69 4.12
CA MET A 1 -16.65 1.70 3.93
C MET A 1 -16.10 0.31 4.15
N LYS A 2 -15.49 -0.30 3.14
CA LYS A 2 -14.75 -1.57 3.19
C LYS A 2 -13.25 -1.26 3.22
N VAL A 3 -12.49 -1.89 4.10
CA VAL A 3 -11.03 -1.69 4.23
C VAL A 3 -10.31 -2.95 3.78
N ILE A 4 -9.43 -2.82 2.80
CA ILE A 4 -8.67 -3.92 2.20
C ILE A 4 -7.18 -3.66 2.40
N SER A 5 -6.49 -4.55 3.09
CA SER A 5 -5.03 -4.47 3.24
C SER A 5 -4.32 -5.37 2.25
N ILE A 6 -3.22 -4.88 1.68
CA ILE A 6 -2.34 -5.67 0.82
C ILE A 6 -1.01 -5.86 1.54
N ILE A 7 -0.71 -7.10 1.92
CA ILE A 7 0.44 -7.44 2.76
C ILE A 7 1.08 -8.77 2.35
N ASN A 8 2.38 -8.89 2.60
CA ASN A 8 3.18 -10.11 2.56
C ASN A 8 4.54 -9.76 3.18
N GLU A 9 5.02 -10.56 4.13
CA GLU A 9 6.34 -10.38 4.75
C GLU A 9 7.47 -10.47 3.70
N LYS A 10 7.25 -11.18 2.60
CA LYS A 10 8.21 -11.20 1.51
C LYS A 10 8.19 -9.88 0.71
N GLY A 11 9.34 -9.22 0.68
CA GLY A 11 9.61 -8.11 -0.25
C GLY A 11 9.63 -8.57 -1.72
N GLY A 12 9.22 -7.67 -2.64
CA GLY A 12 9.34 -7.92 -4.08
C GLY A 12 8.29 -8.86 -4.69
N VAL A 13 7.18 -9.13 -4.00
CA VAL A 13 6.03 -9.91 -4.52
C VAL A 13 4.97 -9.04 -5.22
N GLY A 14 5.22 -7.73 -5.37
CA GLY A 14 4.35 -6.80 -6.07
C GLY A 14 3.20 -6.21 -5.23
N LYS A 15 3.38 -6.02 -3.92
CA LYS A 15 2.40 -5.37 -3.01
C LYS A 15 1.97 -3.99 -3.50
N THR A 16 2.88 -3.01 -3.49
CA THR A 16 2.60 -1.66 -3.96
C THR A 16 2.06 -1.61 -5.39
N THR A 17 2.61 -2.43 -6.28
CA THR A 17 2.12 -2.54 -7.65
C THR A 17 0.66 -2.99 -7.67
N ALA A 18 0.29 -3.99 -6.88
CA ALA A 18 -1.10 -4.42 -6.73
C ALA A 18 -1.95 -3.31 -6.10
N SER A 19 -1.52 -2.71 -5.00
CA SER A 19 -2.24 -1.62 -4.30
C SER A 19 -2.59 -0.47 -5.23
N VAL A 20 -1.61 0.06 -5.94
CA VAL A 20 -1.78 1.16 -6.90
C VAL A 20 -2.74 0.80 -8.04
N ASN A 21 -2.62 -0.39 -8.62
CA ASN A 21 -3.45 -0.79 -9.77
C ASN A 21 -4.86 -1.25 -9.38
N ILE A 22 -5.03 -1.87 -8.21
CA ILE A 22 -6.34 -2.23 -7.66
C ILE A 22 -7.09 -0.96 -7.28
N SER A 23 -6.48 -0.02 -6.56
CA SER A 23 -7.12 1.24 -6.18
C SER A 23 -7.64 1.99 -7.40
N TYR A 24 -6.81 2.15 -8.43
CA TYR A 24 -7.24 2.81 -9.66
C TYR A 24 -8.29 1.99 -10.43
N GLY A 25 -8.11 0.68 -10.53
CA GLY A 25 -9.08 -0.15 -11.26
C GLY A 25 -10.47 -0.14 -10.62
N LEU A 26 -10.54 -0.12 -9.29
CA LEU A 26 -11.81 0.04 -8.56
C LEU A 26 -12.49 1.37 -8.91
N VAL A 27 -11.72 2.47 -9.02
CA VAL A 27 -12.25 3.76 -9.49
C VAL A 27 -12.83 3.63 -10.89
N GLU A 28 -12.06 3.09 -11.84
CA GLU A 28 -12.50 2.97 -13.24
C GLU A 28 -13.78 2.14 -13.38
N ARG A 29 -13.92 1.07 -12.59
CA ARG A 29 -15.10 0.21 -12.65
C ARG A 29 -16.30 0.78 -11.92
N LEU A 30 -16.09 1.51 -10.82
CA LEU A 30 -17.15 2.02 -9.96
C LEU A 30 -17.41 3.53 -10.14
N MET A 31 -16.78 4.17 -11.14
CA MET A 31 -16.89 5.61 -11.37
C MET A 31 -18.35 6.06 -11.54
N ASN A 32 -19.16 5.27 -12.26
CA ASN A 32 -20.57 5.57 -12.54
C ASN A 32 -21.46 5.40 -11.30
N ASP A 33 -21.00 4.63 -10.32
CA ASP A 33 -21.70 4.42 -9.05
C ASP A 33 -21.35 5.51 -8.02
N GLY A 34 -20.50 6.48 -8.40
CA GLY A 34 -20.06 7.57 -7.54
C GLY A 34 -19.14 7.14 -6.39
N LYS A 35 -18.62 5.90 -6.43
CA LYS A 35 -17.80 5.34 -5.35
C LYS A 35 -16.49 6.10 -5.19
N ARG A 36 -16.07 6.31 -3.94
CA ARG A 36 -14.81 6.99 -3.61
C ARG A 36 -13.82 6.03 -2.96
N ILE A 37 -12.59 6.07 -3.44
CA ILE A 37 -11.50 5.18 -3.03
C ILE A 37 -10.41 6.00 -2.34
N LEU A 38 -9.94 5.52 -1.18
CA LEU A 38 -8.79 6.06 -0.48
C LEU A 38 -7.67 5.03 -0.47
N LEU A 39 -6.48 5.41 -0.92
CA LEU A 39 -5.27 4.61 -0.73
C LEU A 39 -4.49 5.13 0.49
N ILE A 40 -4.00 4.25 1.35
CA ILE A 40 -3.10 4.60 2.44
C ILE A 40 -1.76 3.91 2.19
N ASP A 41 -0.71 4.71 2.03
CA ASP A 41 0.65 4.19 1.93
C ASP A 41 1.22 3.99 3.34
N ALA A 42 1.29 2.73 3.78
CA ALA A 42 1.81 2.33 5.08
C ALA A 42 3.23 1.74 4.99
N ASP A 43 3.99 2.07 3.94
CA ASP A 43 5.40 1.74 3.81
C ASP A 43 6.27 2.99 3.99
N ALA A 44 7.28 2.92 4.86
CA ALA A 44 8.26 3.99 5.06
C ALA A 44 9.08 4.32 3.80
N GLN A 45 9.07 3.45 2.78
CA GLN A 45 9.65 3.75 1.48
C GLN A 45 8.77 4.67 0.62
N GLY A 46 7.48 4.81 0.94
CA GLY A 46 6.56 5.72 0.27
C GLY A 46 6.39 5.40 -1.22
N ASN A 47 6.39 4.13 -1.61
CA ASN A 47 6.40 3.75 -3.02
C ASN A 47 5.07 4.08 -3.72
N ALA A 48 3.93 3.89 -3.04
CA ALA A 48 2.62 4.26 -3.58
C ALA A 48 2.46 5.79 -3.63
N THR A 49 2.98 6.48 -2.62
CA THR A 49 3.07 7.94 -2.53
C THR A 49 3.81 8.50 -3.72
N LYS A 50 5.05 8.03 -3.97
CA LYS A 50 5.87 8.46 -5.12
C LYS A 50 5.22 8.16 -6.47
N PHE A 51 4.31 7.18 -6.52
CA PHE A 51 3.59 6.85 -7.74
C PHE A 51 2.50 7.88 -8.05
N PHE A 52 1.65 8.21 -7.08
CA PHE A 52 0.50 9.10 -7.29
C PHE A 52 0.81 10.58 -7.08
N LEU A 53 1.77 10.89 -6.21
CA LEU A 53 2.19 12.24 -5.85
C LEU A 53 3.69 12.42 -6.15
N PRO A 54 4.11 12.45 -7.44
CA PRO A 54 5.52 12.53 -7.82
C PRO A 54 6.22 13.80 -7.30
N GLU A 55 5.48 14.86 -6.98
CA GLU A 55 5.97 16.08 -6.34
C GLU A 55 6.53 15.85 -4.93
N PHE A 56 6.15 14.74 -4.27
CA PHE A 56 6.72 14.34 -2.97
C PHE A 56 8.01 13.51 -3.10
N LYS A 57 8.53 13.26 -4.32
CA LYS A 57 9.68 12.37 -4.54
C LYS A 57 10.97 12.85 -3.88
N SER A 58 11.24 14.16 -3.92
CA SER A 58 12.41 14.80 -3.33
C SER A 58 12.48 16.24 -3.81
N ILE A 59 13.27 17.05 -3.10
CA ILE A 59 13.72 18.35 -3.57
C ILE A 59 14.51 18.16 -4.87
N THR A 60 14.20 18.98 -5.86
CA THR A 60 14.87 18.99 -7.16
C THR A 60 16.30 19.51 -7.04
N LEU A 61 17.15 19.22 -8.02
CA LEU A 61 18.51 19.77 -8.03
C LEU A 61 18.46 21.29 -8.14
N GLU A 62 17.50 21.83 -8.89
CA GLU A 62 17.24 23.26 -9.01
C GLU A 62 16.92 23.89 -7.66
N GLU A 63 15.98 23.33 -6.90
CA GLU A 63 15.62 23.82 -5.56
C GLU A 63 16.79 23.73 -4.58
N PHE A 64 17.56 22.64 -4.61
CA PHE A 64 18.74 22.48 -3.77
C PHE A 64 19.82 23.53 -4.11
N ASN A 65 20.03 23.82 -5.38
CA ASN A 65 21.00 24.82 -5.84
C ASN A 65 20.62 26.26 -5.47
N MET A 66 19.36 26.51 -5.09
CA MET A 66 18.91 27.82 -4.59
C MET A 66 19.16 28.01 -3.09
N LEU A 67 19.67 26.99 -2.37
CA LEU A 67 20.00 27.11 -0.96
C LEU A 67 21.22 28.00 -0.74
N GLU A 68 21.09 28.99 0.12
CA GLU A 68 22.23 29.78 0.59
C GLU A 68 23.18 28.90 1.41
N VAL A 69 24.48 28.98 1.14
CA VAL A 69 25.49 28.25 1.91
C VAL A 69 25.90 29.08 3.12
N PRO A 70 25.78 28.57 4.36
CA PRO A 70 26.16 29.33 5.55
C PRO A 70 27.67 29.56 5.63
N GLU A 71 28.10 30.68 6.25
CA GLU A 71 29.52 31.07 6.32
C GLU A 71 30.42 30.03 7.01
N ASN A 72 29.90 29.34 8.04
CA ASN A 72 30.60 28.25 8.73
C ASN A 72 30.08 26.89 8.25
N CYS A 73 30.87 26.20 7.43
CA CYS A 73 30.55 24.88 6.92
C CYS A 73 31.49 23.82 7.49
N ASP A 74 30.99 23.05 8.46
CA ASP A 74 31.54 21.75 8.85
C ASP A 74 30.48 20.66 8.67
N ILE A 75 30.89 19.39 8.63
CA ILE A 75 29.96 18.29 8.37
C ILE A 75 28.73 18.29 9.29
N ARG A 76 28.85 18.69 10.56
CA ARG A 76 27.73 18.72 11.51
C ARG A 76 26.82 19.92 11.26
N SER A 77 27.37 21.12 11.14
CA SER A 77 26.60 22.34 10.91
C SER A 77 25.91 22.32 9.54
N SER A 78 26.62 21.91 8.49
CA SER A 78 26.06 21.79 7.13
C SER A 78 24.97 20.71 7.06
N THR A 79 25.13 19.56 7.72
CA THR A 79 24.07 18.54 7.77
C THR A 79 22.81 19.06 8.43
N LYS A 80 22.95 19.79 9.55
CA LYS A 80 21.81 20.38 10.26
C LYS A 80 21.12 21.47 9.44
N PHE A 81 21.90 22.32 8.78
CA PHE A 81 21.40 23.37 7.89
C PHE A 81 20.61 22.76 6.73
N ILE A 82 21.22 21.85 5.96
CA ILE A 82 20.57 21.20 4.83
C ILE A 82 19.28 20.54 5.31
N LYS A 83 19.32 19.71 6.37
CA LYS A 83 18.13 19.05 6.91
C LYS A 83 16.99 20.04 7.20
N ASN A 84 17.28 21.16 7.88
CA ASN A 84 16.26 22.15 8.23
C ASN A 84 15.69 22.83 6.98
N SER A 85 16.54 23.18 6.01
CA SER A 85 16.11 23.76 4.74
C SER A 85 15.24 22.80 3.93
N LEU A 86 15.60 21.51 3.91
CA LEU A 86 14.78 20.50 3.25
C LEU A 86 13.41 20.38 3.93
N ILE A 87 13.35 20.41 5.27
CA ILE A 87 12.09 20.38 6.02
C ILE A 87 11.23 21.61 5.72
N SER A 88 11.81 22.81 5.71
CA SER A 88 11.04 24.03 5.44
C SER A 88 10.50 24.09 4.01
N MET A 89 11.24 23.54 3.05
CA MET A 89 10.80 23.44 1.65
C MET A 89 9.65 22.45 1.46
N LEU A 90 9.61 21.37 2.23
CA LEU A 90 8.58 20.33 2.13
C LEU A 90 7.27 20.69 2.86
N GLY A 91 7.22 21.80 3.61
CA GLY A 91 6.03 22.27 4.33
C GLY A 91 5.58 21.36 5.49
N GLU A 92 4.37 21.60 6.01
CA GLU A 92 3.74 20.69 6.96
C GLU A 92 3.46 19.33 6.31
N ARG A 93 4.05 18.28 6.87
CA ARG A 93 3.84 16.90 6.40
C ARG A 93 2.54 16.37 6.95
N ASN A 94 1.45 16.63 6.24
CA ASN A 94 0.17 16.00 6.52
C ASN A 94 0.15 14.60 5.89
N ASP A 95 0.75 13.63 6.57
CA ASP A 95 0.94 12.27 6.08
C ASP A 95 0.52 11.23 7.13
N LEU A 96 0.77 9.96 6.85
CA LEU A 96 0.48 8.88 7.78
C LEU A 96 1.21 9.03 9.13
N ASN A 97 2.40 9.65 9.17
CA ASN A 97 3.11 9.90 10.43
C ASN A 97 2.30 10.82 11.34
N LYS A 98 1.86 11.96 10.80
CA LYS A 98 1.02 12.91 11.55
C LYS A 98 -0.22 12.22 12.07
N LEU A 99 -0.88 11.46 11.21
CA LEU A 99 -2.09 10.70 11.56
C LEU A 99 -1.87 9.72 12.70
N LEU A 100 -0.78 8.95 12.68
CA LEU A 100 -0.50 7.94 13.70
C LEU A 100 -0.04 8.55 15.03
N LEU A 101 0.62 9.71 15.02
CA LEU A 101 1.11 10.38 16.22
C LEU A 101 0.03 11.22 16.91
N GLU A 102 -0.77 11.95 16.14
CA GLU A 102 -1.80 12.85 16.66
C GLU A 102 -3.17 12.18 16.79
N GLY A 103 -3.44 11.17 15.96
CA GLY A 103 -4.63 10.33 16.01
C GLY A 103 -5.87 10.99 15.42
N LYS A 104 -6.98 10.95 16.17
CA LYS A 104 -8.28 11.43 15.69
C LYS A 104 -8.30 12.96 15.50
N GLY A 105 -9.07 13.44 14.53
CA GLY A 105 -9.25 14.87 14.24
C GLY A 105 -8.35 15.41 13.12
N VAL A 106 -7.26 14.73 12.77
CA VAL A 106 -6.30 15.21 11.75
C VAL A 106 -6.37 14.46 10.42
N ILE A 107 -7.16 13.38 10.34
CA ILE A 107 -7.19 12.52 9.14
C ILE A 107 -7.54 13.29 7.87
N ARG A 108 -8.45 14.26 7.95
CA ARG A 108 -8.88 15.05 6.79
C ARG A 108 -7.76 15.92 6.23
N GLU A 109 -6.85 16.37 7.08
CA GLU A 109 -5.68 17.14 6.67
C GLU A 109 -4.64 16.26 5.98
N CYS A 110 -4.58 14.97 6.35
CA CYS A 110 -3.62 14.00 5.84
C CYS A 110 -4.03 13.37 4.50
N ILE A 111 -5.20 13.74 3.96
CA ILE A 111 -5.70 13.24 2.68
C ILE A 111 -5.28 14.19 1.56
N HIS A 112 -4.64 13.64 0.53
CA HIS A 112 -4.19 14.34 -0.65
C HIS A 112 -4.92 13.81 -1.89
N GLN A 113 -5.26 14.73 -2.80
CA GLN A 113 -5.87 14.36 -4.07
C GLN A 113 -4.82 13.80 -5.02
N THR A 114 -5.15 12.71 -5.71
CA THR A 114 -4.32 12.24 -6.82
C THR A 114 -4.75 12.90 -8.13
N GLN A 115 -4.00 12.68 -9.20
CA GLN A 115 -4.41 13.09 -10.56
C GLN A 115 -5.69 12.39 -11.06
N TYR A 116 -6.17 11.35 -10.37
CA TYR A 116 -7.35 10.58 -10.75
C TYR A 116 -8.53 10.98 -9.85
N GLN A 117 -9.63 11.39 -10.48
CA GLN A 117 -10.86 11.72 -9.76
C GLN A 117 -11.36 10.51 -8.97
N GLN A 118 -11.93 10.72 -7.78
CA GLN A 118 -12.42 9.67 -6.86
C GLN A 118 -11.32 8.76 -6.27
N LEU A 119 -10.04 9.04 -6.55
CA LEU A 119 -8.89 8.42 -5.89
C LEU A 119 -8.11 9.46 -5.09
N ASP A 120 -8.20 9.34 -3.78
CA ASP A 120 -7.40 10.13 -2.85
C ASP A 120 -6.35 9.23 -2.18
N ILE A 121 -5.31 9.83 -1.59
CA ILE A 121 -4.23 9.10 -0.93
C ILE A 121 -3.85 9.74 0.42
N ILE A 122 -3.59 8.92 1.44
CA ILE A 122 -2.82 9.30 2.61
C ILE A 122 -1.38 8.86 2.38
N PRO A 123 -0.44 9.80 2.16
CA PRO A 123 0.93 9.47 1.79
C PRO A 123 1.76 9.02 2.99
N SER A 124 2.90 8.40 2.70
CA SER A 124 4.02 8.19 3.59
C SER A 124 5.19 9.01 3.07
N ILE A 125 5.55 10.08 3.79
CA ILE A 125 6.56 11.05 3.33
C ILE A 125 7.84 10.87 4.14
N GLY A 126 8.84 10.25 3.51
CA GLY A 126 10.16 10.04 4.09
C GLY A 126 10.24 8.82 5.02
N THR A 127 11.38 8.65 5.68
CA THR A 127 11.66 7.47 6.52
C THR A 127 11.20 7.62 7.97
N GLU A 128 10.47 8.69 8.27
CA GLU A 128 9.99 9.05 9.60
C GLU A 128 9.04 8.00 10.19
N LEU A 129 8.37 7.18 9.36
CA LEU A 129 7.54 6.07 9.84
C LEU A 129 8.34 5.08 10.70
N ILE A 130 9.66 4.94 10.45
CA ILE A 130 10.54 4.11 11.29
C ILE A 130 10.64 4.68 12.72
N ALA A 131 10.68 6.00 12.87
CA ALA A 131 10.69 6.64 14.18
C ALA A 131 9.29 6.59 14.82
N THR A 132 8.24 6.81 14.03
CA THR A 132 6.84 6.70 14.45
C THR A 132 6.54 5.33 15.03
N ASP A 133 6.97 4.24 14.37
CA ASP A 133 6.80 2.87 14.88
C ASP A 133 7.41 2.68 16.28
N LYS A 134 8.62 3.22 16.52
CA LYS A 134 9.26 3.17 17.85
C LYS A 134 8.48 3.96 18.90
N LEU A 135 7.95 5.13 18.53
CA LEU A 135 7.14 5.96 19.42
C LEU A 135 5.82 5.28 19.78
N LEU A 136 5.15 4.65 18.81
CA LEU A 136 3.99 3.80 19.04
C LEU A 136 4.34 2.64 19.98
N GLY A 137 5.49 2.01 19.76
CA GLY A 137 6.05 0.95 20.59
C GLY A 137 6.24 1.33 22.07
N ALA A 138 6.61 2.59 22.33
CA ALA A 138 6.85 3.12 23.67
C ALA A 138 5.59 3.70 24.35
N SER A 139 4.53 3.97 23.59
CA SER A 139 3.28 4.54 24.10
C SER A 139 2.47 3.53 24.93
N THR A 140 1.80 4.01 25.99
CA THR A 140 0.87 3.21 26.79
C THR A 140 -0.54 3.31 26.24
N GLY A 141 -1.30 2.20 26.25
CA GLY A 141 -2.71 2.15 25.86
C GLY A 141 -3.01 1.46 24.53
N GLN A 142 -4.17 1.77 23.94
CA GLN A 142 -4.68 1.13 22.72
C GLN A 142 -4.01 1.71 21.46
N ARG A 143 -2.73 1.42 21.26
CA ARG A 143 -1.98 1.92 20.09
C ARG A 143 -2.38 1.29 18.77
N HIS A 144 -2.95 0.09 18.78
CA HIS A 144 -3.37 -0.65 17.59
C HIS A 144 -4.65 -0.10 16.94
N VAL A 145 -5.40 0.78 17.63
CA VAL A 145 -6.71 1.27 17.16
C VAL A 145 -6.67 2.67 16.55
N ILE A 146 -5.50 3.30 16.44
CA ILE A 146 -5.37 4.71 16.05
C ILE A 146 -5.96 4.91 14.65
N LEU A 147 -5.51 4.11 13.68
CA LEU A 147 -6.01 4.21 12.31
C LEU A 147 -7.50 3.85 12.22
N LYS A 148 -7.95 2.81 12.93
CA LYS A 148 -9.37 2.42 13.00
C LYS A 148 -10.26 3.56 13.53
N ARG A 149 -9.80 4.31 14.53
CA ARG A 149 -10.54 5.46 15.08
C ARG A 149 -10.57 6.62 14.11
N ALA A 150 -9.45 6.93 13.46
CA ALA A 150 -9.37 8.01 12.49
C ALA A 150 -10.26 7.73 11.26
N LEU A 151 -10.22 6.50 10.72
CA LEU A 151 -11.06 6.09 9.59
C LEU A 151 -12.57 6.25 9.86
N ARG A 152 -13.02 6.16 11.12
CA ARG A 152 -14.44 6.39 11.46
C ARG A 152 -14.91 7.81 11.14
N GLU A 153 -14.01 8.79 11.14
CA GLU A 153 -14.35 10.20 10.88
C GLU A 153 -14.65 10.47 9.40
N ILE A 154 -14.15 9.61 8.51
CA ILE A 154 -14.32 9.70 7.05
C ILE A 154 -15.13 8.53 6.49
N ARG A 155 -15.78 7.72 7.35
CA ARG A 155 -16.51 6.50 6.94
C ARG A 155 -17.65 6.73 5.94
N ASN A 156 -18.14 7.97 5.87
CA ASN A 156 -19.20 8.40 4.96
C ASN A 156 -18.66 9.10 3.70
N ASP A 157 -17.35 9.34 3.63
CA ASP A 157 -16.72 10.07 2.53
C ASP A 157 -16.06 9.12 1.52
N TYR A 158 -15.75 7.88 1.95
CA TYR A 158 -15.13 6.84 1.15
C TYR A 158 -15.86 5.51 1.28
N ASP A 159 -16.02 4.84 0.15
CA ASP A 159 -16.63 3.53 0.08
C ASP A 159 -15.61 2.42 0.31
N ILE A 160 -14.39 2.60 -0.18
CA ILE A 160 -13.32 1.60 -0.09
C ILE A 160 -12.01 2.29 0.34
N VAL A 161 -11.30 1.67 1.26
CA VAL A 161 -9.94 2.04 1.65
C VAL A 161 -9.01 0.88 1.29
N ILE A 162 -7.94 1.16 0.56
CA ILE A 162 -6.85 0.22 0.29
C ILE A 162 -5.64 0.62 1.15
N ILE A 163 -4.99 -0.32 1.82
CA ILE A 163 -3.77 -0.06 2.61
C ILE A 163 -2.60 -0.85 2.00
N ASP A 164 -1.57 -0.13 1.57
CA ASP A 164 -0.32 -0.71 1.05
C ASP A 164 0.69 -0.87 2.19
N HIS A 165 0.93 -2.11 2.63
CA HIS A 165 1.81 -2.38 3.77
C HIS A 165 3.27 -2.65 3.38
N ALA A 166 4.18 -2.21 4.26
CA ALA A 166 5.55 -2.67 4.29
C ALA A 166 5.66 -4.21 4.46
N PRO A 167 6.79 -4.85 4.08
CA PRO A 167 7.05 -6.28 4.29
C PRO A 167 7.36 -6.65 5.76
N THR A 168 6.78 -5.96 6.74
CA THR A 168 7.12 -6.13 8.16
C THR A 168 5.89 -6.04 9.04
N PHE A 169 5.76 -6.90 10.04
CA PHE A 169 4.71 -6.81 11.07
C PHE A 169 5.17 -5.94 12.24
N ASN A 170 4.94 -4.64 12.13
CA ASN A 170 5.26 -3.64 13.16
C ASN A 170 3.98 -2.94 13.66
N ASN A 171 4.09 -1.94 14.54
CA ASN A 171 2.90 -1.28 15.11
C ASN A 171 2.06 -0.54 14.06
N ILE A 172 2.67 -0.11 12.96
CA ILE A 172 1.98 0.55 11.84
C ILE A 172 1.14 -0.49 11.09
N THR A 173 1.77 -1.63 10.76
CA THR A 173 1.10 -2.75 10.10
C THR A 173 -0.08 -3.25 10.92
N VAL A 174 0.11 -3.46 12.24
CA VAL A 174 -0.97 -3.87 13.16
C VAL A 174 -2.13 -2.85 13.15
N ASN A 175 -1.86 -1.55 13.08
CA ASN A 175 -2.90 -0.53 12.98
C ASN A 175 -3.75 -0.67 11.70
N GLY A 176 -3.11 -0.95 10.56
CA GLY A 176 -3.83 -1.16 9.30
C GLY A 176 -4.56 -2.49 9.27
N LEU A 177 -3.94 -3.58 9.74
CA LEU A 177 -4.59 -4.90 9.80
C LEU A 177 -5.81 -4.86 10.72
N PHE A 178 -5.70 -4.30 11.92
CA PHE A 178 -6.82 -4.25 12.88
C PHE A 178 -8.05 -3.47 12.39
N CYS A 179 -7.89 -2.58 11.40
CA CYS A 179 -8.99 -1.86 10.77
C CYS A 179 -9.50 -2.48 9.46
N SER A 180 -8.85 -3.55 8.99
CA SER A 180 -9.17 -4.22 7.73
C SER A 180 -10.34 -5.19 7.86
N ASN A 181 -11.12 -5.29 6.79
CA ASN A 181 -12.15 -6.31 6.61
C ASN A 181 -11.62 -7.48 5.76
N GLU A 182 -10.77 -7.16 4.78
CA GLU A 182 -10.26 -8.10 3.80
C GLU A 182 -8.75 -7.93 3.68
N ILE A 183 -8.03 -9.04 3.52
CA ILE A 183 -6.58 -9.06 3.35
C ILE A 183 -6.25 -9.74 2.02
N ILE A 184 -5.52 -9.05 1.15
CA ILE A 184 -4.98 -9.63 -0.09
C ILE A 184 -3.49 -9.87 0.11
N ILE A 185 -3.05 -11.12 -0.08
CA ILE A 185 -1.66 -11.55 0.04
C ILE A 185 -1.12 -11.90 -1.35
N PRO A 186 -0.32 -11.02 -1.98
CA PRO A 186 0.32 -11.35 -3.25
C PRO A 186 1.38 -12.45 -3.05
N LEU A 187 1.26 -13.54 -3.80
CA LEU A 187 2.20 -14.66 -3.81
C LEU A 187 2.85 -14.78 -5.18
N LYS A 188 4.17 -14.65 -5.23
CA LYS A 188 4.96 -15.01 -6.40
C LYS A 188 5.43 -16.47 -6.28
N PRO A 189 5.44 -17.28 -7.36
CA PRO A 189 5.95 -18.64 -7.31
C PRO A 189 7.44 -18.70 -6.95
N GLY A 190 7.75 -19.42 -5.87
CA GLY A 190 9.10 -19.62 -5.36
C GLY A 190 9.09 -20.16 -3.93
N GLY A 191 10.18 -20.81 -3.53
CA GLY A 191 10.27 -21.43 -2.20
C GLY A 191 10.33 -20.41 -1.06
N PHE A 192 11.11 -19.34 -1.23
CA PHE A 192 11.19 -18.25 -0.23
C PHE A 192 9.91 -17.43 -0.16
N GLU A 193 9.24 -17.23 -1.29
CA GLU A 193 7.95 -16.55 -1.37
C GLU A 193 6.83 -17.36 -0.70
N LEU A 194 6.86 -18.69 -0.81
CA LEU A 194 5.92 -19.55 -0.08
C LEU A 194 6.13 -19.48 1.43
N LYS A 195 7.39 -19.46 1.89
CA LYS A 195 7.70 -19.24 3.31
C LYS A 195 7.14 -17.91 3.80
N GLY A 196 7.34 -16.83 3.04
CA GLY A 196 6.76 -15.52 3.38
C GLY A 196 5.23 -15.49 3.40
N LEU A 197 4.54 -16.27 2.55
CA LEU A 197 3.08 -16.45 2.66
C LEU A 197 2.70 -17.13 3.98
N ILE A 198 3.39 -18.20 4.36
CA ILE A 198 3.12 -18.92 5.61
C ILE A 198 3.34 -18.00 6.81
N ASP A 199 4.48 -17.31 6.86
CA ASP A 199 4.80 -16.39 7.96
C ASP A 199 3.76 -15.26 8.05
N THR A 200 3.31 -14.73 6.90
CA THR A 200 2.22 -13.73 6.85
C THR A 200 0.91 -14.29 7.41
N LEU A 201 0.56 -15.54 7.10
CA LEU A 201 -0.68 -16.16 7.58
C LEU A 201 -0.62 -16.44 9.09
N GLU A 202 0.52 -16.96 9.59
CA GLU A 202 0.73 -17.20 11.02
C GLU A 202 0.56 -15.90 11.82
N GLU A 203 1.19 -14.80 11.38
CA GLU A 203 1.03 -13.48 12.02
C GLU A 203 -0.40 -12.94 11.93
N LEU A 204 -1.12 -13.20 10.83
CA LEU A 204 -2.53 -12.80 10.73
C LEU A 204 -3.40 -13.56 11.73
N PHE A 205 -3.19 -14.86 11.89
CA PHE A 205 -3.93 -15.68 12.86
C PHE A 205 -3.65 -15.24 14.30
N ASP A 206 -2.39 -14.94 14.62
CA ASP A 206 -2.03 -14.39 15.93
C ASP A 206 -2.76 -13.06 16.21
N ILE A 207 -2.89 -12.18 15.20
CA ILE A 207 -3.65 -10.93 15.33
C ILE A 207 -5.17 -11.20 15.46
N GLU A 208 -5.73 -12.16 14.73
CA GLU A 208 -7.14 -12.55 14.87
C GLU A 208 -7.45 -13.01 16.30
N ASP A 209 -6.58 -13.84 16.86
CA ASP A 209 -6.70 -14.36 18.23
C ASP A 209 -6.48 -13.25 19.29
N ASP A 210 -5.42 -12.45 19.16
CA ASP A 210 -5.05 -11.41 20.13
C ASP A 210 -6.12 -10.31 20.25
N TYR A 211 -6.79 -9.99 19.14
CA TYR A 211 -7.71 -8.86 19.06
C TYR A 211 -9.17 -9.23 18.80
N GLU A 212 -9.48 -10.53 18.79
CA GLU A 212 -10.82 -11.07 18.52
C GLU A 212 -11.45 -10.46 17.25
N CYS A 213 -10.69 -10.47 16.15
CA CYS A 213 -11.15 -9.99 14.86
C CYS A 213 -11.07 -11.08 13.79
N GLU A 214 -11.78 -10.89 12.69
CA GLU A 214 -11.81 -11.83 11.57
C GLU A 214 -11.50 -11.11 10.26
N TYR A 215 -10.73 -11.78 9.40
CA TYR A 215 -10.37 -11.30 8.08
C TYR A 215 -10.94 -12.20 6.98
N LYS A 216 -11.48 -11.58 5.92
CA LYS A 216 -11.58 -12.27 4.64
C LYS A 216 -10.19 -12.30 3.99
N ILE A 217 -9.48 -13.42 4.09
CA ILE A 217 -8.15 -13.58 3.49
C ILE A 217 -8.28 -13.99 2.03
N ARG A 218 -7.44 -13.42 1.17
CA ARG A 218 -7.31 -13.77 -0.25
C ARG A 218 -5.85 -13.89 -0.66
N ILE A 219 -5.52 -14.90 -1.43
CA ILE A 219 -4.18 -15.08 -2.00
C ILE A 219 -4.20 -14.73 -3.49
N LEU A 220 -3.40 -13.75 -3.88
CA LEU A 220 -3.25 -13.32 -5.27
C LEU A 220 -1.99 -13.94 -5.88
N MET A 221 -2.15 -14.86 -6.83
CA MET A 221 -1.01 -15.35 -7.62
C MET A 221 -0.46 -14.22 -8.49
N ASN A 222 0.72 -13.72 -8.14
CA ASN A 222 1.31 -12.52 -8.73
C ASN A 222 2.67 -12.80 -9.39
N MET A 223 3.08 -11.86 -10.24
CA MET A 223 4.34 -11.86 -10.97
C MET A 223 4.59 -13.15 -11.77
N ILE A 224 3.54 -13.72 -12.37
CA ILE A 224 3.63 -14.97 -13.12
C ILE A 224 4.36 -14.71 -14.46
N PRO A 225 5.52 -15.33 -14.72
CA PRO A 225 6.22 -15.14 -15.99
C PRO A 225 5.34 -15.57 -17.16
N ARG A 226 5.34 -14.79 -18.25
CA ARG A 226 4.58 -15.15 -19.46
C ARG A 226 5.18 -16.35 -20.18
N GLY A 227 4.32 -17.03 -20.94
CA GLY A 227 4.62 -18.26 -21.66
C GLY A 227 4.22 -19.52 -20.91
N VAL A 228 4.16 -20.66 -21.60
CA VAL A 228 3.79 -21.94 -21.00
C VAL A 228 4.98 -22.49 -20.23
N ARG A 229 4.84 -22.57 -18.91
CA ARG A 229 5.87 -23.09 -18.00
C ARG A 229 5.25 -24.16 -17.09
N PRO A 230 5.39 -25.46 -17.42
CA PRO A 230 4.69 -26.53 -16.69
C PRO A 230 4.88 -26.50 -15.18
N ALA A 231 6.09 -26.19 -14.69
CA ALA A 231 6.36 -26.08 -13.25
C ALA A 231 5.52 -24.98 -12.55
N TYR A 232 5.32 -23.84 -13.21
CA TYR A 232 4.50 -22.74 -12.67
C TYR A 232 3.02 -23.10 -12.66
N ILE A 233 2.55 -23.77 -13.71
CA ILE A 233 1.16 -24.25 -13.80
C ILE A 233 0.89 -25.26 -12.68
N SER A 234 1.77 -26.25 -12.51
CA SER A 234 1.66 -27.23 -11.43
C SER A 234 1.72 -26.58 -10.04
N PHE A 235 2.57 -25.57 -9.85
CA PHE A 235 2.64 -24.81 -8.60
C PHE A 235 1.32 -24.10 -8.31
N ILE A 236 0.77 -23.34 -9.27
CA ILE A 236 -0.50 -22.62 -9.11
C ILE A 236 -1.64 -23.59 -8.79
N ASN A 237 -1.74 -24.72 -9.51
CA ASN A 237 -2.77 -25.72 -9.27
C ASN A 237 -2.64 -26.34 -7.88
N LYS A 238 -1.41 -26.64 -7.44
CA LYS A 238 -1.17 -27.20 -6.11
C LYS A 238 -1.54 -26.21 -5.00
N ILE A 239 -1.22 -24.93 -5.18
CA ILE A 239 -1.61 -23.87 -4.25
C ILE A 239 -3.14 -23.76 -4.20
N ARG A 240 -3.84 -23.79 -5.34
CA ARG A 240 -5.32 -23.83 -5.41
C ARG A 240 -5.93 -25.01 -4.67
N GLU A 241 -5.32 -26.19 -4.76
CA GLU A 241 -5.76 -27.36 -3.99
C GLU A 241 -5.60 -27.15 -2.48
N PHE A 242 -4.51 -26.52 -2.03
CA PHE A 242 -4.24 -26.31 -0.60
C PHE A 242 -5.12 -25.24 0.05
N TYR A 243 -5.33 -24.11 -0.61
CA TYR A 243 -6.04 -22.97 -0.01
C TYR A 243 -7.45 -22.73 -0.58
N GLY A 244 -7.91 -23.54 -1.54
CA GLY A 244 -9.28 -23.54 -2.04
C GLY A 244 -9.78 -22.15 -2.45
N ASP A 245 -10.92 -21.76 -1.91
CA ASP A 245 -11.64 -20.51 -2.24
C ASP A 245 -10.93 -19.24 -1.74
N THR A 246 -9.93 -19.38 -0.87
CA THR A 246 -9.06 -18.27 -0.45
C THR A 246 -8.19 -17.77 -1.61
N ILE A 247 -7.95 -18.57 -2.65
CA ILE A 247 -7.14 -18.14 -3.80
C ILE A 247 -8.00 -17.49 -4.86
N LEU A 248 -7.58 -16.30 -5.28
CA LEU A 248 -8.15 -15.61 -6.43
C LEU A 248 -7.92 -16.43 -7.71
N GLN A 249 -8.97 -16.55 -8.52
CA GLN A 249 -8.92 -17.22 -9.81
C GLN A 249 -8.04 -16.45 -10.78
N THR A 250 -8.07 -15.12 -10.73
CA THR A 250 -7.18 -14.29 -11.54
C THR A 250 -5.74 -14.40 -11.05
N THR A 251 -4.83 -14.58 -12.01
CA THR A 251 -3.38 -14.49 -11.78
C THR A 251 -2.84 -13.27 -12.50
N VAL A 252 -1.92 -12.53 -11.87
CA VAL A 252 -1.27 -11.38 -12.49
C VAL A 252 0.11 -11.76 -13.01
N GLY A 253 0.30 -11.60 -14.31
CA GLY A 253 1.55 -11.89 -14.98
C GLY A 253 2.58 -10.77 -14.87
N TYR A 254 3.83 -11.11 -15.19
CA TYR A 254 4.96 -10.18 -15.16
C TYR A 254 5.64 -10.05 -16.53
N GLN A 255 5.99 -8.82 -16.89
CA GLN A 255 6.80 -8.49 -18.07
C GLN A 255 7.74 -7.33 -17.72
N ASP A 256 9.06 -7.57 -17.71
CA ASP A 256 10.08 -6.58 -17.32
C ASP A 256 9.89 -5.24 -18.03
N ALA A 257 9.78 -5.24 -19.36
CA ALA A 257 9.64 -4.01 -20.14
C ALA A 257 8.37 -3.20 -19.81
N VAL A 258 7.30 -3.86 -19.32
CA VAL A 258 6.06 -3.18 -18.93
C VAL A 258 6.16 -2.67 -17.50
N ALA A 259 6.68 -3.50 -16.59
CA ALA A 259 6.91 -3.13 -15.19
C ALA A 259 7.91 -1.97 -15.06
N SER A 260 9.07 -2.05 -15.73
CA SER A 260 10.07 -0.98 -15.71
C SER A 260 9.52 0.34 -16.26
N ARG A 261 8.73 0.29 -17.35
CA ARG A 261 8.06 1.49 -17.88
C ARG A 261 7.04 2.05 -16.90
N SER A 262 6.23 1.21 -16.25
CA SER A 262 5.27 1.63 -15.24
C SER A 262 5.95 2.36 -14.09
N THR A 263 7.01 1.78 -13.53
CA THR A 263 7.79 2.37 -12.43
C THR A 263 8.48 3.68 -12.86
N MET A 264 9.12 3.71 -14.02
CA MET A 264 9.86 4.90 -14.48
C MET A 264 8.94 6.06 -14.88
N SER A 265 7.81 5.76 -15.53
CA SER A 265 6.92 6.79 -16.09
C SER A 265 5.69 7.09 -15.23
N GLY A 266 5.55 6.46 -14.05
CA GLY A 266 4.39 6.62 -13.17
C GLY A 266 3.08 6.18 -13.83
N LYS A 267 3.14 5.24 -14.78
CA LYS A 267 1.99 4.79 -15.56
C LYS A 267 1.39 3.53 -14.95
N LEU A 268 0.07 3.51 -14.82
CA LEU A 268 -0.67 2.35 -14.32
C LEU A 268 -0.54 1.16 -15.28
N LEU A 269 -0.29 -0.02 -14.72
CA LEU A 269 -0.33 -1.28 -15.47
C LEU A 269 -1.76 -1.59 -15.91
N TYR A 270 -2.76 -1.26 -15.08
CA TYR A 270 -4.18 -1.39 -15.39
C TYR A 270 -4.54 -0.76 -16.75
N ASN A 271 -3.99 0.42 -17.07
CA ASN A 271 -4.23 1.13 -18.33
C ASN A 271 -3.42 0.59 -19.51
N SER A 272 -2.56 -0.40 -19.28
CA SER A 272 -1.77 -1.02 -20.33
C SER A 272 -2.64 -1.86 -21.26
N LYS A 273 -2.37 -1.77 -22.57
CA LYS A 273 -2.94 -2.66 -23.59
C LYS A 273 -2.21 -4.02 -23.68
N THR A 274 -1.35 -4.32 -22.71
CA THR A 274 -0.67 -5.61 -22.62
C THR A 274 -1.50 -6.62 -21.83
N GLY A 275 -1.11 -7.90 -21.88
CA GLY A 275 -1.72 -8.93 -21.05
C GLY A 275 -1.64 -8.60 -19.54
N VAL A 276 -0.62 -7.86 -19.08
CA VAL A 276 -0.52 -7.49 -17.65
C VAL A 276 -1.63 -6.51 -17.26
N GLY A 277 -1.98 -5.58 -18.15
CA GLY A 277 -3.11 -4.70 -17.91
C GLY A 277 -4.45 -5.44 -17.95
N GLU A 278 -4.56 -6.45 -18.81
CA GLU A 278 -5.74 -7.32 -18.86
C GLU A 278 -5.92 -8.12 -17.57
N ASP A 279 -4.83 -8.69 -17.04
CA ASP A 279 -4.89 -9.41 -15.76
C ASP A 279 -5.35 -8.50 -14.62
N TYR A 280 -4.90 -7.24 -14.56
CA TYR A 280 -5.37 -6.28 -13.55
C TYR A 280 -6.85 -5.90 -13.72
N ARG A 281 -7.34 -5.77 -14.96
CA ARG A 281 -8.77 -5.56 -15.22
C ARG A 281 -9.61 -6.75 -14.74
N ASN A 282 -9.19 -7.97 -15.06
CA ASN A 282 -9.86 -9.18 -14.62
C ASN A 282 -9.83 -9.35 -13.10
N LEU A 283 -8.71 -9.00 -12.46
CA LEU A 283 -8.56 -9.06 -11.00
C LEU A 283 -9.56 -8.12 -10.33
N VAL A 284 -9.68 -6.90 -10.83
CA VAL A 284 -10.63 -5.92 -10.29
C VAL A 284 -12.07 -6.37 -10.53
N ASP A 285 -12.38 -6.94 -11.70
CA ASP A 285 -13.72 -7.48 -11.99
C ASP A 285 -14.09 -8.65 -11.05
N GLU A 286 -13.11 -9.50 -10.71
CA GLU A 286 -13.27 -10.57 -9.73
C GLU A 286 -13.54 -10.01 -8.31
N LEU A 287 -12.75 -9.02 -7.87
CA LEU A 287 -12.93 -8.38 -6.57
C LEU A 287 -14.32 -7.72 -6.45
N ILE A 288 -14.78 -7.00 -7.48
CA ILE A 288 -16.08 -6.32 -7.47
C ILE A 288 -17.24 -7.29 -7.43
N LYS A 289 -17.23 -8.34 -8.27
CA LYS A 289 -18.32 -9.34 -8.28
C LYS A 289 -18.56 -9.93 -6.91
N GLU A 290 -17.51 -10.08 -6.13
CA GLU A 290 -17.63 -10.59 -4.78
C GLU A 290 -18.08 -9.56 -3.75
N PHE A 291 -17.86 -8.26 -3.99
CA PHE A 291 -18.42 -7.21 -3.14
C PHE A 291 -19.95 -7.17 -3.26
N ASP A 292 -20.48 -7.38 -4.46
CA ASP A 292 -21.93 -7.39 -4.71
C ASP A 292 -22.61 -8.64 -4.12
N ASN A 293 -21.88 -9.75 -3.97
CA ASN A 293 -22.38 -10.97 -3.33
C ASN A 293 -22.41 -10.88 -1.78
N GLU A 294 -21.86 -9.81 -1.20
CA GLU A 294 -21.81 -9.55 0.25
C GLU A 294 -22.91 -8.57 0.72
N ILE A 295 -23.81 -8.12 -0.17
CA ILE A 295 -24.97 -7.25 0.10
C ILE A 295 -26.27 -8.04 -0.02
#